data_AF-A0A969F5C0-F1
#
_entry.id   AF-A0A969F5C0-F1
#
_cell.length_a   1.000
_cell.length_b   1.000
_cell.length_c   1.000
_cell.angle_alpha   90.00
_cell.angle_beta   90.00
_cell.angle_gamma   90.00
#
_symmetry.space_group_name_H-M   'P 1'
#
loop_
_entity.id
_entity.type
_entity.pdbx_description
1 polymer ?
#
loop_
_entity_poly.entity_id
_entity_poly.type
_entity_poly.pdbx_seq_one_letter_code
_entity_poly.pdbx_strand_id
1 'polypeptide(L)'
;MWFPAADLFSRHERSYNLLYPAVSLALSVQKYHKANPEIKYRQYNIINEDVPFVTVQLPMYNEMYVAERIIDYVAAQEYPKDKFEIQVLDDSTDETVSIVAAKVAALRAQGF
;
A
#
# COMPACT_ATOMS: atom_id res chain seq x y z
N MET A 1 -28.46 -48.55 32.48
CA MET A 1 -28.02 -47.13 32.50
C MET A 1 -26.67 -47.09 31.79
N TRP A 2 -26.67 -46.73 30.51
CA TRP A 2 -25.48 -46.74 29.63
C TRP A 2 -25.32 -45.31 29.10
N PHE A 3 -24.18 -44.66 29.36
CA PHE A 3 -23.80 -43.38 28.77
C PHE A 3 -22.94 -43.65 27.52
N PRO A 4 -23.22 -43.09 26.33
CA PRO A 4 -22.43 -43.36 25.15
C PRO A 4 -21.19 -42.47 25.07
N ALA A 5 -20.03 -43.10 24.87
CA ALA A 5 -18.69 -42.52 24.71
C ALA A 5 -18.45 -41.75 23.39
N ALA A 6 -19.50 -41.18 22.78
CA ALA A 6 -19.42 -40.56 21.46
C ALA A 6 -19.01 -39.07 21.48
N ASP A 7 -19.09 -38.39 22.63
CA ASP A 7 -18.90 -36.94 22.70
C ASP A 7 -17.47 -36.48 23.07
N LEU A 8 -16.60 -37.43 23.44
CA LEU A 8 -15.20 -37.15 23.78
C LEU A 8 -14.27 -37.09 22.55
N PHE A 9 -14.68 -37.66 21.41
CA PHE A 9 -13.89 -37.60 20.17
C PHE A 9 -14.13 -36.31 19.35
N SER A 10 -15.28 -35.63 19.51
CA SER A 10 -15.63 -34.43 18.70
C SER A 10 -14.97 -33.12 19.18
N ARG A 11 -14.39 -33.12 20.39
CA ARG A 11 -13.76 -31.94 20.99
C ARG A 11 -12.26 -31.84 20.72
N HIS A 12 -11.57 -32.94 20.41
CA HIS A 12 -10.14 -32.93 20.10
C HIS A 12 -9.81 -32.58 18.65
N GLU A 13 -10.74 -32.78 17.70
CA GLU A 13 -10.47 -32.51 16.28
C GLU A 13 -10.67 -31.03 15.88
N ARG A 14 -11.40 -30.25 16.67
CA ARG A 14 -11.64 -28.81 16.38
C ARG A 14 -10.44 -27.91 16.64
N SER A 15 -9.54 -28.28 17.55
CA SER A 15 -8.31 -27.51 17.82
C SER A 15 -7.27 -27.63 16.70
N TYR A 16 -7.27 -28.73 15.94
CA TYR A 16 -6.35 -28.92 14.80
C TYR A 16 -6.80 -28.19 13.52
N ASN A 17 -8.12 -27.99 13.35
CA ASN A 17 -8.70 -27.38 12.15
C ASN A 17 -8.40 -25.88 11.98
N LEU A 18 -7.97 -25.18 13.05
CA LEU A 18 -7.56 -23.78 12.98
C LEU A 18 -6.04 -23.59 13.16
N LEU A 19 -5.37 -24.50 13.87
CA LEU A 19 -3.93 -24.41 14.09
C LEU A 19 -3.12 -24.70 12.82
N TYR A 20 -3.51 -25.75 12.08
CA TYR A 20 -2.83 -26.13 10.85
C TYR A 20 -2.83 -25.06 9.75
N PRO A 21 -3.96 -24.41 9.40
CA PRO A 21 -3.94 -23.33 8.39
C PRO A 21 -3.16 -22.10 8.85
N ALA A 22 -3.18 -21.76 10.15
CA ALA A 22 -2.39 -20.64 10.67
C ALA A 22 -0.88 -20.88 10.59
N VAL A 23 -0.43 -22.10 10.94
CA VAL A 23 0.98 -22.50 10.81
C VAL A 23 1.39 -22.57 9.34
N SER A 24 0.56 -23.16 8.47
CA SER A 24 0.83 -23.23 7.03
C SER A 24 0.91 -21.84 6.37
N LEU A 25 0.04 -20.90 6.78
CA LEU A 25 0.07 -19.51 6.33
C LEU A 25 1.34 -18.81 6.82
N ALA A 26 1.69 -18.93 8.09
CA ALA A 26 2.91 -18.34 8.66
C ALA A 26 4.18 -18.85 7.95
N LEU A 27 4.25 -20.16 7.68
CA LEU A 27 5.35 -20.76 6.91
C LEU A 27 5.38 -20.28 5.46
N SER A 28 4.22 -20.08 4.84
CA SER A 28 4.12 -19.57 3.46
C SER A 28 4.58 -18.11 3.38
N VAL A 29 4.17 -17.27 4.33
CA VAL A 29 4.63 -15.89 4.49
C VAL A 29 6.14 -15.86 4.74
N GLN A 30 6.66 -16.71 5.63
CA GLN A 30 8.09 -16.78 5.90
C GLN A 30 8.91 -17.23 4.67
N LYS A 31 8.43 -18.25 3.94
CA LYS A 31 9.03 -18.68 2.68
C LYS A 31 8.98 -17.58 1.63
N TYR A 32 7.87 -16.84 1.55
CA TYR A 32 7.72 -15.71 0.64
C TYR A 32 8.71 -14.59 0.96
N HIS A 33 8.85 -14.17 2.22
CA HIS A 33 9.84 -13.16 2.62
C HIS A 33 11.28 -13.63 2.43
N LYS A 34 11.57 -14.92 2.62
CA LYS A 34 12.91 -15.48 2.39
C LYS A 34 13.24 -15.62 0.90
N ALA A 35 12.25 -15.91 0.06
CA ALA A 35 12.40 -16.09 -1.38
C ALA A 35 12.34 -14.77 -2.16
N ASN A 36 11.76 -13.72 -1.58
CA ASN A 36 11.74 -12.36 -2.12
C ASN A 36 12.59 -11.46 -1.21
N PRO A 37 13.92 -11.68 -1.16
CA PRO A 37 14.80 -10.83 -0.37
C PRO A 37 14.64 -9.39 -0.85
N GLU A 38 14.60 -8.49 0.14
CA GLU A 38 14.49 -7.03 0.05
C GLU A 38 14.75 -6.45 -1.36
N ILE A 39 13.77 -5.69 -1.87
CA ILE A 39 13.95 -4.89 -3.08
C ILE A 39 15.14 -3.95 -2.85
N LYS A 40 16.25 -4.21 -3.55
CA LYS A 40 17.42 -3.34 -3.52
C LYS A 40 17.16 -2.14 -4.41
N TYR A 41 16.62 -1.08 -3.82
CA TYR A 41 16.48 0.19 -4.49
C TYR A 41 17.86 0.81 -4.71
N ARG A 42 18.07 1.36 -5.91
CA ARG A 42 19.27 2.16 -6.19
C ARG A 42 19.21 3.41 -5.32
N GLN A 43 20.16 3.54 -4.41
CA GLN A 43 20.26 4.73 -3.57
C GLN A 43 20.88 5.87 -4.38
N TYR A 44 20.21 7.00 -4.41
CA TYR A 44 20.72 8.22 -5.02
C TYR A 44 21.15 9.19 -3.92
N ASN A 45 22.30 9.83 -4.11
CA ASN A 45 22.70 10.92 -3.25
C ASN A 45 21.99 12.19 -3.68
N ILE A 46 20.89 12.52 -3.01
CA ILE A 46 20.01 13.65 -3.35
C ILE A 46 20.75 15.00 -3.24
N ILE A 47 21.86 15.03 -2.48
CA ILE A 47 22.71 16.21 -2.26
C ILE A 47 23.56 16.58 -3.49
N ASN A 48 23.90 15.61 -4.33
CA ASN A 48 24.80 15.81 -5.47
C ASN A 48 24.04 16.16 -6.78
N GLU A 49 22.72 16.36 -6.72
CA GLU A 49 21.81 16.68 -7.84
C GLU A 49 21.82 15.68 -9.03
N ASP A 50 22.69 14.68 -9.03
CA ASP A 50 22.79 13.59 -10.01
C ASP A 50 21.73 12.51 -9.80
N VAL A 51 20.48 12.95 -9.68
CA VAL A 51 19.28 12.12 -9.57
C VAL A 51 18.54 12.09 -10.91
N PRO A 52 17.86 10.98 -11.27
CA PRO A 52 17.10 10.89 -12.52
C PRO A 52 15.87 11.80 -12.48
N PHE A 53 15.30 12.10 -13.64
CA PHE A 53 13.94 12.63 -13.68
C PHE A 53 12.96 11.52 -13.25
N VAL A 54 12.05 11.82 -12.32
CA VAL A 54 11.08 10.86 -11.79
C VAL A 54 9.68 11.43 -11.91
N THR A 55 8.78 10.63 -12.47
CA THR A 55 7.33 10.86 -12.43
C THR A 55 6.69 9.91 -11.44
N VAL A 56 5.94 10.44 -10.48
CA VAL A 56 5.07 9.65 -9.60
C VAL A 56 3.65 9.70 -10.14
N GLN A 57 3.13 8.53 -10.52
CA GLN A 57 1.76 8.38 -10.99
C GLN A 57 0.85 7.95 -9.85
N LEU A 58 -0.24 8.69 -9.67
CA LEU A 58 -1.27 8.45 -8.66
C LEU A 58 -2.59 8.07 -9.35
N PRO A 59 -2.79 6.79 -9.69
CA PRO A 59 -4.08 6.29 -10.16
C PRO A 59 -5.09 6.27 -8.99
N MET A 60 -6.25 6.89 -9.19
CA MET A 60 -7.30 7.04 -8.17
C MET A 60 -8.67 6.68 -8.76
N TYR A 61 -9.51 6.01 -7.96
CA TYR A 61 -10.91 5.71 -8.29
C TYR A 61 -11.78 5.64 -7.02
N ASN A 62 -12.67 6.61 -6.83
CA ASN A 62 -13.58 6.77 -5.68
C ASN A 62 -12.86 6.79 -4.32
N GLU A 63 -11.80 7.60 -4.22
CA GLU A 63 -10.89 7.67 -3.06
C GLU A 63 -10.97 9.02 -2.30
N MET A 64 -12.14 9.68 -2.29
CA MET A 64 -12.36 11.03 -1.73
C MET A 64 -11.72 11.30 -0.36
N TYR A 65 -11.68 10.31 0.55
CA TYR A 65 -11.16 10.47 1.91
C TYR A 65 -9.63 10.45 2.02
N VAL A 66 -8.95 9.97 0.98
CA VAL A 66 -7.49 9.78 0.99
C VAL A 66 -6.78 10.52 -0.13
N ALA A 67 -7.49 10.89 -1.20
CA ALA A 67 -6.93 11.55 -2.37
C ALA A 67 -6.04 12.75 -2.01
N GLU A 68 -6.54 13.70 -1.21
CA GLU A 68 -5.75 14.86 -0.78
C GLU A 68 -4.49 14.47 -0.01
N ARG A 69 -4.61 13.52 0.91
CA ARG A 69 -3.51 13.11 1.80
C ARG A 69 -2.39 12.45 1.01
N ILE A 70 -2.74 11.65 0.00
CA ILE A 70 -1.77 11.01 -0.88
C ILE A 70 -1.06 12.07 -1.72
N ILE A 71 -1.80 13.00 -2.31
CA ILE A 71 -1.22 14.09 -3.11
C ILE A 71 -0.28 14.95 -2.27
N ASP A 72 -0.69 15.35 -1.06
CA ASP A 72 0.14 16.13 -0.14
C ASP A 72 1.42 15.37 0.26
N TYR A 73 1.32 14.06 0.51
CA TYR A 73 2.46 13.24 0.89
C TYR A 73 3.50 13.10 -0.22
N VAL A 74 3.05 13.04 -1.48
CA VAL A 74 3.94 12.98 -2.64
C VAL A 74 4.55 14.36 -2.92
N ALA A 75 3.77 15.44 -2.80
CA ALA A 75 4.30 16.79 -2.93
C ALA A 75 5.32 17.15 -1.83
N ALA A 76 5.22 16.54 -0.65
CA ALA A 76 6.17 16.74 0.45
C ALA A 76 7.48 15.96 0.30
N GLN A 77 7.69 15.19 -0.78
CA GLN A 77 8.93 14.45 -0.98
C GLN A 77 10.11 15.39 -1.21
N GLU A 78 11.23 15.10 -0.53
CA GLU A 78 12.50 15.83 -0.69
C GLU A 78 13.20 15.39 -1.98
N TYR A 79 12.69 15.84 -3.14
CA TYR A 79 13.29 15.62 -4.45
C TYR A 79 13.46 16.96 -5.20
N PRO A 80 14.51 17.14 -6.02
CA PRO A 80 14.66 18.35 -6.82
C PRO A 80 13.42 18.60 -7.70
N LYS A 81 12.79 19.78 -7.55
CA LYS A 81 11.52 20.12 -8.21
C LYS A 81 11.60 20.13 -9.74
N ASP A 82 12.76 20.46 -10.30
CA ASP A 82 13.04 20.43 -11.73
C ASP A 82 13.16 19.00 -12.31
N LYS A 83 13.29 18.00 -11.42
CA LYS A 83 13.39 16.57 -11.78
C LYS A 83 12.24 15.73 -11.23
N PHE A 84 11.19 16.37 -10.72
CA PHE A 84 10.07 15.70 -10.10
C PHE A 84 8.75 16.10 -10.76
N GLU A 85 7.98 15.11 -11.17
CA GLU A 85 6.65 15.30 -11.72
C GLU A 85 5.64 14.43 -10.96
N ILE A 86 4.47 15.00 -10.68
CA ILE A 86 3.36 14.29 -10.06
C ILE A 86 2.22 14.25 -11.07
N GLN A 87 1.80 13.06 -11.45
CA GLN A 87 0.68 12.84 -12.35
C GLN A 87 -0.47 12.17 -11.59
N VAL A 88 -1.58 12.89 -11.40
CA VAL A 88 -2.80 12.31 -10.85
C VAL A 88 -3.69 11.80 -11.99
N LEU A 89 -4.00 10.51 -11.96
CA LEU A 89 -4.87 9.83 -12.92
C LEU A 89 -6.17 9.46 -12.21
N ASP A 90 -7.10 10.41 -12.18
CA ASP A 90 -8.39 10.24 -11.53
C ASP A 90 -9.47 9.85 -12.56
N ASP A 91 -10.01 8.64 -12.41
CA ASP A 91 -11.13 8.11 -13.21
C ASP A 91 -12.43 7.99 -12.38
N SER A 92 -12.48 8.68 -11.23
CA SER A 92 -13.63 8.64 -10.32
C SER A 92 -14.87 9.27 -10.94
N THR A 93 -16.05 8.81 -10.50
CA THR A 93 -17.34 9.40 -10.91
C THR A 93 -18.05 10.12 -9.76
N ASP A 94 -17.40 10.21 -8.60
CA ASP A 94 -17.93 10.82 -7.38
C ASP A 94 -17.25 12.18 -7.09
N GLU A 95 -17.37 12.65 -5.84
CA GLU A 95 -16.79 13.93 -5.40
C GLU A 95 -15.26 13.96 -5.45
N THR A 96 -14.59 12.81 -5.57
CA THR A 96 -13.11 12.70 -5.65
C THR A 96 -12.54 13.61 -6.74
N VAL A 97 -13.21 13.71 -7.89
CA VAL A 97 -12.78 14.55 -9.03
C VAL A 97 -12.60 16.01 -8.63
N SER A 98 -13.56 16.54 -7.89
CA SER A 98 -13.53 17.95 -7.45
C SER A 98 -12.44 18.20 -6.41
N ILE A 99 -12.25 17.24 -5.50
CA ILE A 99 -11.25 17.28 -4.44
C ILE A 99 -9.84 17.26 -5.04
N VAL A 100 -9.60 16.32 -5.95
CA VAL A 100 -8.33 16.18 -6.68
C VAL A 100 -8.03 17.44 -7.48
N ALA A 101 -9.01 17.95 -8.26
CA ALA A 101 -8.82 19.15 -9.08
C ALA A 101 -8.45 20.38 -8.23
N ALA A 102 -9.14 20.60 -7.11
CA ALA A 102 -8.86 21.70 -6.19
C ALA A 102 -7.44 21.59 -5.60
N LYS A 103 -7.05 20.39 -5.17
CA LYS A 103 -5.72 20.14 -4.60
C LYS A 103 -4.60 20.36 -5.62
N VAL A 104 -4.75 19.84 -6.83
CA VAL A 104 -3.77 20.02 -7.92
C VAL A 104 -3.62 21.51 -8.27
N ALA A 105 -4.71 22.27 -8.33
CA ALA A 105 -4.64 23.71 -8.58
C ALA A 105 -3.89 24.46 -7.47
N ALA A 106 -4.13 24.11 -6.21
CA ALA A 106 -3.44 24.71 -5.06
C ALA A 106 -1.93 24.42 -5.07
N LEU A 107 -1.51 23.21 -5.45
CA LEU A 107 -0.09 22.85 -5.55
C LEU A 107 0.59 23.52 -6.74
N ARG A 108 -0.09 23.63 -7.89
CA ARG A 108 0.45 24.37 -9.04
C ARG A 108 0.75 25.83 -8.72
N ALA A 109 -0.11 26.47 -7.92
CA ALA A 109 0.13 27.82 -7.44
C ALA A 109 1.36 27.96 -6.53
N GLN A 110 1.84 26.86 -5.94
CA GLN A 110 3.04 26.79 -5.08
C GLN A 110 4.31 26.41 -5.85
N GLY A 111 4.23 26.31 -7.19
CA GLY A 111 5.36 25.98 -8.06
C GLY A 111 5.63 24.48 -8.18
N PHE A 112 4.56 23.67 -8.21
CA PHE A 112 4.56 22.30 -8.70
C PHE A 112 3.91 22.19 -10.09
#